data_AF-A0A4U0H6H3-F1
#
_entry.id   AF-A0A4U0H6H3-F1
#
_cell.length_a   1.000
_cell.length_b   1.000
_cell.length_c   1.000
_cell.angle_alpha   90.00
_cell.angle_beta   90.00
_cell.angle_gamma   90.00
#
_symmetry.space_group_name_H-M   'P 1'
#
loop_
_entity.id
_entity.type
_entity.pdbx_description
1 polymer ?
#
loop_
_entity_poly.entity_id
_entity_poly.type
_entity_poly.pdbx_seq_one_letter_code
_entity_poly.pdbx_strand_id
1 'polypeptide(L)'
;MLRRDNNRFVRQIALPEFGLVGQEKLKTAHVVVIGAGGLGNAVIPFLAAGGIGKITVVDDDYVSISNLARQTCFGYEDLGLFKSEVLANKLNTQYQQQIVFPQKIRLNSSNFGEIVKDANLLIDGSDNFETRYLLDDISRDIQIPLISGALGAYEGQICVFIPSRDARYRDIFPEPSDQQPCAITGVWSPLVGIVGSLMVNEVFKLIVGIGDSLAGKMMLIDSLTNQVQVINLQMDVMLPKSQVFNGKISFRTLTKWKEREEFVLVDVQEQYEHEENKLGDLHISVYDLPYYWKNYFGNESRKIVFICPNGIRSRIAYEWAKDKISQCFYVDLSEK
;
A
#
# COMPACT_ATOMS: atom_id res chain seq x y z
N MET A 1 22.79 25.23 19.79
CA MET A 1 22.62 26.32 18.82
C MET A 1 23.22 25.85 17.49
N LEU A 2 22.41 25.49 16.49
CA LEU A 2 22.89 24.99 15.20
C LEU A 2 23.67 26.11 14.47
N ARG A 3 24.98 25.95 14.26
CA ARG A 3 25.79 26.88 13.45
C ARG A 3 25.52 26.62 11.96
N ARG A 4 25.30 27.69 11.18
CA ARG A 4 24.87 27.63 9.77
C ARG A 4 25.86 26.92 8.83
N ASP A 5 27.16 26.99 9.09
CA ASP A 5 28.15 26.65 8.05
C ASP A 5 28.63 25.17 8.04
N ASN A 6 28.16 24.33 8.98
CA ASN A 6 28.50 22.90 9.01
C ASN A 6 27.31 22.02 9.46
N ASN A 7 26.10 22.36 9.00
CA ASN A 7 24.87 21.65 9.34
C ASN A 7 24.29 21.00 8.08
N ARG A 8 24.06 19.67 8.07
CA ARG A 8 23.48 18.97 6.90
C ARG A 8 22.14 19.52 6.43
N PHE A 9 21.43 20.26 7.29
CA PHE A 9 20.14 20.88 7.00
C PHE A 9 20.22 22.30 6.41
N VAL A 10 21.41 22.84 6.05
CA VAL A 10 21.55 24.24 5.55
C VAL A 10 20.52 24.58 4.47
N ARG A 11 20.36 23.71 3.47
CA ARG A 11 19.46 23.95 2.34
C ARG A 11 17.98 23.92 2.75
N GLN A 12 17.62 23.06 3.70
CA GLN A 12 16.26 22.95 4.22
C GLN A 12 15.92 24.16 5.10
N ILE A 13 16.84 24.57 5.99
CA ILE A 13 16.73 25.74 6.85
C ILE A 13 16.63 27.06 6.06
N ALA A 14 17.19 27.11 4.85
CA ALA A 14 17.12 28.30 4.00
C ALA A 14 15.70 28.60 3.48
N LEU A 15 14.77 27.65 3.55
CA LEU A 15 13.38 27.84 3.11
C LEU A 15 12.63 28.77 4.08
N PRO A 16 12.06 29.91 3.62
CA PRO A 16 11.48 30.92 4.51
C PRO A 16 10.38 30.43 5.44
N GLU A 17 9.46 29.59 4.94
CA GLU A 17 8.33 29.05 5.73
C GLU A 17 8.77 27.95 6.72
N PHE A 18 9.92 27.32 6.49
CA PHE A 18 10.45 26.25 7.34
C PHE A 18 11.44 26.81 8.37
N GLY A 19 12.52 27.43 7.91
CA GLY A 19 13.51 28.10 8.75
C GLY A 19 14.19 27.20 9.80
N LEU A 20 14.85 27.84 10.76
CA LEU A 20 15.44 27.15 11.93
C LEU A 20 14.37 26.55 12.84
N VAL A 21 13.20 27.20 12.93
CA VAL A 21 12.10 26.78 13.80
C VAL A 21 11.54 25.44 13.33
N GLY A 22 11.30 25.26 12.03
CA GLY A 22 10.85 23.99 11.47
C GLY A 22 11.85 22.87 11.69
N GLN A 23 13.14 23.14 11.55
CA GLN A 23 14.17 22.13 11.80
C GLN A 23 14.21 21.68 13.27
N GLU A 24 14.10 22.61 14.23
CA GLU A 24 14.04 22.24 15.65
C GLU A 24 12.76 21.45 15.97
N LYS A 25 11.61 21.78 15.36
CA LYS A 25 10.38 20.98 15.50
C LYS A 25 10.58 19.54 15.01
N LEU A 26 11.16 19.33 13.82
CA LEU A 26 11.48 17.99 13.31
C LEU A 26 12.43 17.25 14.26
N LYS A 27 13.47 17.93 14.73
CA LYS A 27 14.49 17.36 15.63
C LYS A 27 13.93 16.93 16.99
N THR A 28 12.88 17.57 17.48
CA THR A 28 12.20 17.14 18.72
C THR A 28 11.13 16.09 18.49
N ALA A 29 10.79 15.80 17.23
CA ALA A 29 9.68 14.92 16.91
C ALA A 29 10.07 13.43 16.99
N HIS A 30 9.10 12.63 17.43
CA HIS A 30 9.12 11.17 17.42
C HIS A 30 8.06 10.66 16.44
N VAL A 31 8.52 9.95 15.39
CA VAL A 31 7.66 9.30 14.41
C VAL A 31 7.76 7.78 14.57
N VAL A 32 6.63 7.09 14.59
CA VAL A 32 6.57 5.63 14.63
C VAL A 32 6.13 5.12 13.27
N VAL A 33 6.95 4.28 12.64
CA VAL A 33 6.69 3.67 11.33
C VAL A 33 6.40 2.20 11.53
N ILE A 34 5.22 1.76 11.10
CA ILE A 34 4.82 0.35 11.13
C ILE A 34 5.03 -0.23 9.74
N GLY A 35 5.89 -1.25 9.67
CA GLY A 35 6.36 -1.85 8.42
C GLY A 35 7.67 -1.22 7.94
N ALA A 36 8.66 -2.08 7.72
CA ALA A 36 9.95 -1.82 7.09
C ALA A 36 10.03 -2.41 5.67
N GLY A 37 8.87 -2.75 5.08
CA GLY A 37 8.71 -3.20 3.71
C GLY A 37 8.91 -2.08 2.68
N GLY A 38 8.25 -2.15 1.52
CA GLY A 38 8.44 -1.16 0.44
C GLY A 38 8.28 0.29 0.90
N LEU A 39 7.11 0.63 1.46
CA LEU A 39 6.82 1.99 1.93
C LEU A 39 7.72 2.41 3.10
N GLY A 40 7.93 1.53 4.08
CA GLY A 40 8.84 1.82 5.19
C GLY A 40 10.26 2.13 4.72
N ASN A 41 10.78 1.32 3.80
CA ASN A 41 12.11 1.49 3.21
C ASN A 41 12.21 2.78 2.38
N ALA A 42 11.10 3.25 1.78
CA ALA A 42 11.05 4.56 1.13
C ALA A 42 10.92 5.74 2.12
N VAL A 43 10.15 5.59 3.21
CA VAL A 43 9.84 6.66 4.16
C VAL A 43 10.99 6.93 5.15
N ILE A 44 11.50 5.88 5.80
CA ILE A 44 12.43 5.99 6.93
C ILE A 44 13.73 6.74 6.57
N PRO A 45 14.37 6.51 5.40
CA PRO A 45 15.56 7.25 5.01
C PRO A 45 15.32 8.75 4.86
N PHE A 46 14.18 9.16 4.29
CA PHE A 46 13.84 10.58 4.13
C PHE A 46 13.48 11.23 5.46
N LEU A 47 12.84 10.53 6.39
CA LEU A 47 12.64 11.02 7.77
C LEU A 47 13.97 11.30 8.47
N ALA A 48 14.91 10.34 8.39
CA ALA A 48 16.23 10.48 9.00
C ALA A 48 17.05 11.59 8.33
N ALA A 49 17.00 11.67 7.00
CA ALA A 49 17.66 12.68 6.19
C ALA A 49 17.16 14.10 6.47
N GLY A 50 15.84 14.28 6.66
CA GLY A 50 15.23 15.57 6.94
C GLY A 50 15.25 15.97 8.43
N GLY A 51 15.78 15.10 9.30
CA GLY A 51 16.13 15.45 10.67
C GLY A 51 15.02 15.24 11.69
N ILE A 52 14.16 14.23 11.48
CA ILE A 52 13.32 13.72 12.58
C ILE A 52 14.22 13.25 13.74
N GLY A 53 13.85 13.63 14.96
CA GLY A 53 14.65 13.36 16.16
C GLY A 53 14.73 11.89 16.56
N LYS A 54 13.60 11.20 16.48
CA LYS A 54 13.45 9.79 16.84
C LYS A 54 12.51 9.09 15.86
N ILE A 55 12.95 7.97 15.31
CA ILE A 55 12.16 7.14 14.41
C ILE A 55 12.09 5.74 15.00
N THR A 56 10.93 5.32 15.49
CA THR A 56 10.72 3.92 15.88
C THR A 56 10.25 3.14 14.66
N VAL A 57 10.91 2.03 14.34
CA VAL A 57 10.55 1.17 13.20
C VAL A 57 10.10 -0.18 13.73
N VAL A 58 8.84 -0.53 13.48
CA VAL A 58 8.22 -1.77 13.97
C VAL A 58 8.03 -2.71 12.80
N ASP A 59 8.81 -3.79 12.79
CA ASP A 59 8.75 -4.81 11.76
C ASP A 59 9.49 -6.07 12.24
N ASP A 60 8.85 -7.23 12.13
CA ASP A 60 9.37 -8.54 12.50
C ASP A 60 9.81 -9.39 11.30
N ASP A 61 9.74 -8.88 10.08
CA ASP A 61 10.14 -9.62 8.89
C ASP A 61 11.66 -9.64 8.71
N TYR A 62 12.10 -10.67 8.00
CA TYR A 62 13.45 -10.79 7.48
C TYR A 62 13.58 -10.19 6.08
N VAL A 63 14.76 -9.67 5.75
CA VAL A 63 15.11 -9.28 4.38
C VAL A 63 15.19 -10.55 3.52
N SER A 64 14.48 -10.53 2.38
CA SER A 64 14.51 -11.61 1.39
C SER A 64 14.82 -11.09 -0.02
N ILE A 65 15.25 -11.98 -0.93
CA ILE A 65 15.66 -11.61 -2.30
C ILE A 65 14.54 -10.88 -3.05
N SER A 66 13.29 -11.33 -2.89
CA SER A 66 12.12 -10.71 -3.56
C SER A 66 11.83 -9.29 -3.07
N ASN A 67 12.48 -8.83 -1.99
CA ASN A 67 12.35 -7.48 -1.46
C ASN A 67 13.26 -6.48 -2.18
N LEU A 68 14.43 -6.93 -2.66
CA LEU A 68 15.49 -6.07 -3.18
C LEU A 68 15.05 -5.21 -4.38
N ALA A 69 14.08 -5.68 -5.16
CA ALA A 69 13.54 -4.94 -6.31
C ALA A 69 12.85 -3.62 -5.95
N ARG A 70 12.42 -3.43 -4.69
CA ARG A 70 11.66 -2.24 -4.24
C ARG A 70 12.03 -1.71 -2.85
N GLN A 71 12.94 -2.37 -2.14
CA GLN A 71 13.41 -1.99 -0.80
C GLN A 71 14.90 -1.63 -0.89
N THR A 72 15.16 -0.46 -1.45
CA THR A 72 16.49 -0.02 -1.92
C THR A 72 17.55 0.16 -0.84
N CYS A 73 17.19 0.23 0.44
CA CYS A 73 18.17 0.25 1.52
C CYS A 73 18.76 -1.14 1.83
N PHE A 74 18.18 -2.21 1.29
CA PHE A 74 18.67 -3.57 1.49
C PHE A 74 19.56 -4.03 0.34
N GLY A 75 20.55 -4.86 0.67
CA GLY A 75 21.47 -5.51 -0.25
C GLY A 75 21.52 -7.02 -0.02
N TYR A 76 22.32 -7.71 -0.84
CA TYR A 76 22.51 -9.16 -0.72
C TYR A 76 23.16 -9.57 0.61
N GLU A 77 23.95 -8.68 1.20
CA GLU A 77 24.59 -8.85 2.49
C GLU A 77 23.60 -8.85 3.68
N ASP A 78 22.38 -8.35 3.48
CA ASP A 78 21.38 -8.24 4.54
C ASP A 78 20.40 -9.42 4.59
N LEU A 79 20.48 -10.36 3.63
CA LEU A 79 19.52 -11.46 3.52
C LEU A 79 19.46 -12.28 4.82
N GLY A 80 18.24 -12.53 5.30
CA GLY A 80 18.00 -13.26 6.55
C GLY A 80 18.18 -12.44 7.83
N LEU A 81 18.52 -11.14 7.74
CA LEU A 81 18.51 -10.21 8.87
C LEU A 81 17.15 -9.53 9.01
N PHE A 82 16.81 -9.08 10.22
CA PHE A 82 15.56 -8.34 10.45
C PHE A 82 15.57 -6.99 9.73
N LYS A 83 14.52 -6.70 8.96
CA LYS A 83 14.40 -5.47 8.17
C LYS A 83 14.54 -4.21 9.03
N SER A 84 13.88 -4.20 10.19
CA SER A 84 13.92 -3.08 11.14
C SER A 84 15.33 -2.80 11.64
N GLU A 85 16.09 -3.83 12.00
CA GLU A 85 17.48 -3.69 12.47
C GLU A 85 18.43 -3.24 11.36
N VAL A 86 18.30 -3.79 10.16
CA VAL A 86 19.15 -3.42 9.02
C VAL A 86 18.97 -1.93 8.69
N LEU A 87 17.72 -1.44 8.62
CA LEU A 87 17.44 -0.02 8.41
C LEU A 87 18.04 0.85 9.52
N ALA A 88 17.84 0.45 10.79
CA ALA A 88 18.37 1.20 11.91
C ALA A 88 19.90 1.29 11.87
N ASN A 89 20.58 0.16 11.65
CA ASN A 89 22.04 0.10 11.59
C ASN A 89 22.59 0.95 10.44
N LYS A 90 22.04 0.80 9.23
CA LYS A 90 22.51 1.54 8.04
C LYS A 90 22.34 3.05 8.23
N LEU A 91 21.17 3.50 8.68
CA LEU A 91 20.87 4.93 8.81
C LEU A 91 21.57 5.57 10.01
N ASN A 92 21.65 4.90 11.16
CA ASN A 92 22.37 5.42 12.32
C ASN A 92 23.88 5.54 12.02
N THR A 93 24.44 4.60 11.27
CA THR A 93 25.83 4.66 10.79
C THR A 93 26.02 5.82 9.81
N GLN A 94 25.15 5.91 8.78
CA GLN A 94 25.21 6.96 7.77
C GLN A 94 25.18 8.37 8.37
N TYR A 95 24.33 8.59 9.37
CA TYR A 95 24.16 9.90 10.01
C TYR A 95 25.00 10.11 11.26
N GLN A 96 25.78 9.10 11.67
CA GLN A 96 26.61 9.09 12.89
C GLN A 96 25.82 9.53 14.13
N GLN A 97 24.57 9.08 14.23
CA GLN A 97 23.62 9.51 15.24
C GLN A 97 22.59 8.40 15.48
N GLN A 98 22.25 8.16 16.75
CA GLN A 98 21.16 7.24 17.10
C GLN A 98 19.80 7.93 16.87
N ILE A 99 19.23 7.74 15.67
CA ILE A 99 17.95 8.35 15.26
C ILE A 99 16.88 7.28 15.08
N VAL A 100 17.25 6.13 14.53
CA VAL A 100 16.34 5.03 14.18
C VAL A 100 16.44 3.93 15.23
N PHE A 101 15.30 3.52 15.77
CA PHE A 101 15.17 2.55 16.86
C PHE A 101 14.33 1.37 16.37
N PRO A 102 14.93 0.18 16.19
CA PRO A 102 14.20 -0.99 15.68
C PRO A 102 13.38 -1.65 16.78
N GLN A 103 12.21 -2.17 16.41
CA GLN A 103 11.35 -3.02 17.23
C GLN A 103 11.01 -4.27 16.40
N LYS A 104 11.67 -5.38 16.73
CA LYS A 104 11.52 -6.69 16.05
C LYS A 104 10.29 -7.46 16.52
N ILE A 105 9.14 -6.82 16.40
CA ILE A 105 7.88 -7.36 16.91
C ILE A 105 6.77 -7.03 15.93
N ARG A 106 5.80 -7.93 15.81
CA ARG A 106 4.53 -7.62 15.17
C ARG A 106 3.70 -6.74 16.10
N LEU A 107 3.22 -5.62 15.58
CA LEU A 107 2.29 -4.76 16.32
C LEU A 107 0.98 -5.52 16.59
N ASN A 108 0.47 -5.41 17.82
CA ASN A 108 -0.82 -5.94 18.21
C ASN A 108 -1.43 -5.08 19.34
N SER A 109 -2.67 -5.38 19.69
CA SER A 109 -3.42 -4.64 20.72
C SER A 109 -2.81 -4.72 22.13
N SER A 110 -1.90 -5.66 22.40
CA SER A 110 -1.26 -5.81 23.72
C SER A 110 0.06 -5.05 23.86
N ASN A 111 0.76 -4.74 22.75
CA ASN A 111 2.10 -4.13 22.78
C ASN A 111 2.15 -2.67 22.28
N PHE A 112 1.07 -2.16 21.67
CA PHE A 112 1.09 -0.85 21.05
C PHE A 112 1.43 0.29 22.01
N GLY A 113 0.94 0.25 23.25
CA GLY A 113 1.03 1.35 24.21
C GLY A 113 2.47 1.80 24.48
N GLU A 114 3.40 0.85 24.66
CA GLU A 114 4.81 1.18 24.86
C GLU A 114 5.51 1.61 23.56
N ILE A 115 5.10 1.05 22.43
CA ILE A 115 5.69 1.34 21.11
C ILE A 115 5.39 2.79 20.67
N VAL A 116 4.15 3.22 20.86
CA VAL A 116 3.65 4.53 20.43
C VAL A 116 3.80 5.61 21.50
N LYS A 117 4.40 5.26 22.65
CA LYS A 117 4.61 6.18 23.75
C LYS A 117 5.39 7.40 23.29
N ASP A 118 4.86 8.58 23.62
CA ASP A 118 5.40 9.90 23.28
C ASP A 118 5.51 10.17 21.76
N ALA A 119 4.88 9.35 20.91
CA ALA A 119 4.88 9.56 19.47
C ALA A 119 4.11 10.85 19.12
N ASN A 120 4.63 11.61 18.17
CA ASN A 120 3.92 12.75 17.61
C ASN A 120 3.07 12.37 16.40
N LEU A 121 3.44 11.28 15.71
CA LEU A 121 2.80 10.85 14.48
C LEU A 121 3.06 9.36 14.22
N LEU A 122 2.04 8.67 13.70
CA LEU A 122 2.11 7.28 13.24
C LEU A 122 2.14 7.24 11.70
N ILE A 123 2.93 6.32 11.15
CA ILE A 123 2.95 6.00 9.72
C ILE A 123 2.61 4.52 9.54
N ASP A 124 1.56 4.28 8.76
CA ASP A 124 1.22 2.95 8.26
C ASP A 124 1.89 2.72 6.91
N GLY A 125 2.97 1.92 6.94
CA GLY A 125 3.64 1.35 5.77
C GLY A 125 3.42 -0.16 5.65
N SER A 126 2.39 -0.69 6.32
CA SER A 126 2.06 -2.12 6.31
C SER A 126 1.39 -2.54 5.00
N ASP A 127 1.43 -3.83 4.68
CA ASP A 127 0.86 -4.39 3.45
C ASP A 127 -0.37 -5.26 3.68
N ASN A 128 -0.89 -5.28 4.92
CA ASN A 128 -2.03 -6.09 5.32
C ASN A 128 -3.11 -5.25 6.01
N PHE A 129 -4.36 -5.56 5.74
CA PHE A 129 -5.51 -4.80 6.26
C PHE A 129 -5.61 -4.84 7.79
N GLU A 130 -5.34 -5.98 8.42
CA GLU A 130 -5.40 -6.14 9.88
C GLU A 130 -4.59 -5.05 10.61
N THR A 131 -3.35 -4.80 10.17
CA THR A 131 -2.49 -3.77 10.76
C THR A 131 -3.03 -2.36 10.51
N ARG A 132 -3.62 -2.10 9.34
CA ARG A 132 -4.22 -0.79 9.00
C ARG A 132 -5.40 -0.46 9.91
N TYR A 133 -6.31 -1.43 10.10
CA TYR A 133 -7.44 -1.28 11.00
C TYR A 133 -7.01 -1.11 12.46
N LEU A 134 -6.02 -1.90 12.90
CA LEU A 134 -5.46 -1.75 14.23
C LEU A 134 -4.83 -0.36 14.44
N LEU A 135 -4.09 0.16 13.46
CA LEU A 135 -3.48 1.48 13.55
C LEU A 135 -4.50 2.61 13.56
N ASP A 136 -5.59 2.46 12.82
CA ASP A 136 -6.71 3.39 12.85
C ASP A 136 -7.37 3.43 14.24
N ASP A 137 -7.61 2.27 14.85
CA ASP A 137 -8.12 2.17 16.23
C ASP A 137 -7.15 2.82 17.23
N ILE A 138 -5.88 2.46 17.16
CA ILE A 138 -4.83 3.01 18.04
C ILE A 138 -4.76 4.54 17.90
N SER A 139 -4.67 5.06 16.67
CA SER A 139 -4.61 6.49 16.37
C SER A 139 -5.78 7.24 16.98
N ARG A 140 -6.99 6.67 16.88
CA ARG A 140 -8.20 7.25 17.46
C ARG A 140 -8.16 7.24 18.99
N ASP A 141 -7.73 6.14 19.60
CA ASP A 141 -7.74 5.99 21.05
C ASP A 141 -6.71 6.88 21.75
N ILE A 142 -5.51 7.00 21.18
CA ILE A 142 -4.40 7.77 21.79
C ILE A 142 -4.31 9.21 21.27
N GLN A 143 -5.19 9.60 20.34
CA GLN A 143 -5.25 10.93 19.73
C GLN A 143 -3.95 11.36 19.02
N ILE A 144 -3.29 10.43 18.34
CA ILE A 144 -2.08 10.71 17.54
C ILE A 144 -2.40 10.63 16.04
N PRO A 145 -2.02 11.63 15.22
CA PRO A 145 -2.17 11.61 13.76
C PRO A 145 -1.63 10.34 13.10
N LEU A 146 -2.36 9.86 12.08
CA LEU A 146 -1.97 8.70 11.27
C LEU A 146 -1.82 9.11 9.80
N ILE A 147 -0.68 8.79 9.22
CA ILE A 147 -0.46 8.84 7.76
C ILE A 147 -0.45 7.41 7.25
N SER A 148 -1.38 7.06 6.38
CA SER A 148 -1.46 5.73 5.78
C SER A 148 -1.15 5.78 4.30
N GLY A 149 -0.23 4.92 3.87
CA GLY A 149 0.10 4.70 2.47
C GLY A 149 -0.33 3.32 2.01
N ALA A 150 -0.86 3.22 0.80
CA ALA A 150 -1.17 1.94 0.17
C ALA A 150 -0.67 1.92 -1.28
N LEU A 151 -0.39 0.72 -1.76
CA LEU A 151 0.13 0.46 -3.09
C LEU A 151 -0.62 -0.74 -3.68
N GLY A 152 -0.86 -0.72 -4.99
CA GLY A 152 -1.37 -1.88 -5.72
C GLY A 152 -1.09 -1.73 -7.21
N ALA A 153 -0.43 -2.71 -7.83
CA ALA A 153 0.00 -2.65 -9.22
C ALA A 153 0.71 -1.33 -9.57
N TYR A 154 0.01 -0.40 -10.22
CA TYR A 154 0.50 0.91 -10.66
C TYR A 154 -0.12 2.10 -9.90
N GLU A 155 -0.99 1.82 -8.92
CA GLU A 155 -1.76 2.81 -8.17
C GLU A 155 -1.24 2.98 -6.74
N GLY A 156 -1.14 4.23 -6.32
CA GLY A 156 -0.71 4.63 -4.99
C GLY A 156 -1.78 5.46 -4.29
N GLN A 157 -1.91 5.27 -2.99
CA GLN A 157 -2.86 6.00 -2.16
C GLN A 157 -2.16 6.55 -0.91
N ILE A 158 -2.49 7.79 -0.55
CA ILE A 158 -2.03 8.44 0.68
C ILE A 158 -3.23 9.06 1.38
N CYS A 159 -3.41 8.75 2.65
CA CYS A 159 -4.42 9.36 3.52
C CYS A 159 -3.75 9.93 4.76
N VAL A 160 -4.27 11.06 5.23
CA VAL A 160 -3.85 11.65 6.50
C VAL A 160 -5.09 11.81 7.38
N PHE A 161 -5.03 11.22 8.56
CA PHE A 161 -6.11 11.18 9.53
C PHE A 161 -5.69 11.93 10.80
N ILE A 162 -6.41 13.00 11.13
CA ILE A 162 -6.29 13.68 12.42
C ILE A 162 -7.42 13.20 13.34
N PRO A 163 -7.11 12.49 14.44
CA PRO A 163 -8.11 12.01 15.38
C PRO A 163 -9.05 13.11 15.85
N SER A 164 -10.33 12.76 16.01
CA SER A 164 -11.42 13.65 16.46
C SER A 164 -11.72 14.86 15.55
N ARG A 165 -10.98 15.05 14.45
CA ARG A 165 -11.19 16.15 13.50
C ARG A 165 -11.61 15.66 12.11
N ASP A 166 -11.05 14.55 11.65
CA ASP A 166 -11.23 14.05 10.30
C ASP A 166 -11.95 12.68 10.33
N ALA A 167 -12.47 12.24 9.16
CA ALA A 167 -12.93 10.87 8.97
C ALA A 167 -11.78 9.89 9.26
N ARG A 168 -12.10 8.71 9.80
CA ARG A 168 -11.12 7.65 10.09
C ARG A 168 -11.05 6.63 8.97
N TYR A 169 -10.05 5.75 8.99
CA TYR A 169 -9.89 4.70 7.97
C TYR A 169 -11.15 3.84 7.86
N ARG A 170 -11.74 3.46 9.00
CA ARG A 170 -13.00 2.70 9.06
C ARG A 170 -14.23 3.41 8.47
N ASP A 171 -14.26 4.74 8.41
CA ASP A 171 -15.39 5.45 7.79
C ASP A 171 -15.38 5.28 6.26
N ILE A 172 -14.18 5.12 5.71
CA ILE A 172 -13.94 4.99 4.26
C ILE A 172 -14.00 3.52 3.86
N PHE A 173 -13.44 2.65 4.69
CA PHE A 173 -13.39 1.20 4.52
C PHE A 173 -14.00 0.54 5.77
N PRO A 174 -15.33 0.36 5.85
CA PRO A 174 -15.98 -0.10 7.08
C PRO A 174 -15.63 -1.54 7.47
N GLU A 175 -15.47 -2.40 6.47
CA GLU A 175 -15.14 -3.80 6.64
C GLU A 175 -13.84 -4.11 5.90
N PRO A 176 -12.96 -4.97 6.45
CA PRO A 176 -11.81 -5.47 5.72
C PRO A 176 -12.30 -6.06 4.41
N SER A 177 -11.88 -5.47 3.28
CA SER A 177 -12.25 -6.02 1.98
C SER A 177 -11.58 -7.38 1.80
N ASP A 178 -12.23 -8.31 1.10
CA ASP A 178 -11.61 -9.56 0.62
C ASP A 178 -10.49 -9.33 -0.42
N GLN A 179 -9.99 -8.10 -0.59
CA GLN A 179 -8.86 -7.79 -1.44
C GLN A 179 -7.60 -8.44 -0.86
N GLN A 180 -6.77 -8.97 -1.74
CA GLN A 180 -5.57 -9.67 -1.35
C GLN A 180 -4.43 -8.73 -0.97
N PRO A 181 -3.46 -9.19 -0.15
CA PRO A 181 -2.25 -8.44 0.12
C PRO A 181 -1.52 -8.05 -1.16
N CYS A 182 -0.89 -6.87 -1.11
CA CYS A 182 -0.09 -6.28 -2.18
C CYS A 182 0.96 -7.25 -2.77
N ALA A 183 1.43 -8.21 -1.96
CA ALA A 183 2.36 -9.26 -2.35
C ALA A 183 1.89 -10.14 -3.53
N ILE A 184 0.57 -10.26 -3.76
CA ILE A 184 0.01 -11.13 -4.81
C ILE A 184 -0.25 -10.36 -6.12
N THR A 185 -0.56 -9.06 -6.05
CA THR A 185 -0.86 -8.22 -7.24
C THR A 185 0.40 -7.62 -7.86
N GLY A 186 1.53 -7.63 -7.15
CA GLY A 186 2.76 -6.97 -7.57
C GLY A 186 2.68 -5.45 -7.40
N VAL A 187 3.86 -4.80 -7.47
CA VAL A 187 4.01 -3.36 -7.26
C VAL A 187 5.03 -2.79 -8.21
N TRP A 188 4.67 -1.68 -8.86
CA TRP A 188 5.61 -0.89 -9.66
C TRP A 188 6.67 -0.24 -8.76
N SER A 189 7.92 -0.68 -8.86
CA SER A 189 9.00 -0.27 -7.94
C SER A 189 9.16 1.26 -7.79
N PRO A 190 9.17 2.08 -8.87
CA PRO A 190 9.26 3.53 -8.74
C PRO A 190 8.14 4.17 -7.93
N LEU A 191 6.93 3.61 -8.01
CA LEU A 191 5.76 4.13 -7.29
C LEU A 191 5.96 4.07 -5.77
N VAL A 192 6.69 3.06 -5.27
CA VAL A 192 7.03 2.94 -3.84
C VAL A 192 7.78 4.18 -3.35
N GLY A 193 8.76 4.65 -4.13
CA GLY A 193 9.53 5.86 -3.83
C GLY A 193 8.70 7.14 -3.94
N ILE A 194 7.81 7.24 -4.94
CA ILE A 194 6.91 8.37 -5.13
C ILE A 194 5.97 8.51 -3.93
N VAL A 195 5.26 7.43 -3.58
CA VAL A 195 4.32 7.42 -2.46
C VAL A 195 5.04 7.66 -1.14
N GLY A 196 6.16 6.96 -0.88
CA GLY A 196 6.94 7.16 0.34
C GLY A 196 7.44 8.59 0.52
N SER A 197 7.90 9.25 -0.54
CA SER A 197 8.35 10.65 -0.47
C SER A 197 7.19 11.60 -0.16
N LEU A 198 6.03 11.37 -0.77
CA LEU A 198 4.83 12.18 -0.50
C LEU A 198 4.29 11.94 0.92
N MET A 199 4.36 10.72 1.45
CA MET A 199 4.05 10.45 2.86
C MET A 199 4.96 11.25 3.80
N VAL A 200 6.27 11.28 3.56
CA VAL A 200 7.21 12.08 4.37
C VAL A 200 6.95 13.57 4.25
N ASN A 201 6.54 14.05 3.06
CA ASN A 201 6.12 15.43 2.89
C ASN A 201 4.93 15.79 3.80
N GLU A 202 3.94 14.90 3.94
CA GLU A 202 2.84 15.10 4.90
C GLU A 202 3.31 15.10 6.35
N VAL A 203 4.26 14.22 6.71
CA VAL A 203 4.87 14.22 8.05
C VAL A 203 5.46 15.59 8.38
N PHE A 204 6.23 16.17 7.45
CA PHE A 204 6.89 17.46 7.68
C PHE A 204 5.88 18.60 7.77
N LYS A 205 4.87 18.63 6.90
CA LYS A 205 3.81 19.64 6.97
C LYS A 205 3.08 19.61 8.31
N LEU A 206 2.73 18.42 8.82
CA LEU A 206 2.03 18.28 10.08
C LEU A 206 2.90 18.67 11.29
N ILE A 207 4.14 18.17 11.37
CA ILE A 207 5.02 18.44 12.51
C ILE A 207 5.42 19.92 12.54
N VAL A 208 5.73 20.51 11.39
CA VAL A 208 6.18 21.91 11.29
C VAL A 208 4.99 22.86 11.39
N GLY A 209 3.81 22.47 10.90
CA GLY A 209 2.60 23.28 10.86
C GLY A 209 2.61 24.26 9.69
N ILE A 210 3.00 23.81 8.49
CA ILE A 210 3.11 24.63 7.27
C ILE A 210 2.44 23.96 6.07
N GLY A 211 2.06 24.77 5.08
CA GLY A 211 1.40 24.34 3.86
C GLY A 211 0.02 23.71 4.10
N ASP A 212 -0.54 23.13 3.04
CA ASP A 212 -1.84 22.47 3.08
C ASP A 212 -1.68 20.95 3.15
N SER A 213 -1.87 20.39 4.35
CA SER A 213 -1.83 18.94 4.55
C SER A 213 -2.97 18.20 3.82
N LEU A 214 -2.75 16.91 3.56
CA LEU A 214 -3.78 15.96 3.11
C LEU A 214 -4.74 15.52 4.23
N ALA A 215 -4.73 16.21 5.36
CA ALA A 215 -5.56 15.82 6.48
C ALA A 215 -7.06 15.92 6.12
N GLY A 216 -7.79 14.84 6.37
CA GLY A 216 -9.17 14.66 5.89
C GLY A 216 -9.28 14.49 4.37
N LYS A 217 -8.19 14.12 3.68
CA LYS A 217 -8.15 13.91 2.23
C LYS A 217 -7.44 12.60 1.89
N MET A 218 -7.79 12.06 0.73
CA MET A 218 -7.13 10.94 0.09
C MET A 218 -6.51 11.41 -1.22
N MET A 219 -5.21 11.22 -1.38
CA MET A 219 -4.52 11.39 -2.67
C MET A 219 -4.42 10.02 -3.35
N LEU A 220 -4.86 9.96 -4.60
CA LEU A 220 -4.72 8.82 -5.50
C LEU A 220 -3.73 9.18 -6.61
N ILE A 221 -2.85 8.23 -6.94
CA ILE A 221 -1.79 8.40 -7.92
C ILE A 221 -1.82 7.21 -8.87
N ASP A 222 -1.93 7.48 -10.17
CA ASP A 222 -1.69 6.50 -11.23
C ASP A 222 -0.29 6.76 -11.81
N SER A 223 0.63 5.81 -11.61
CA SER A 223 2.02 5.94 -12.09
C SER A 223 2.21 5.71 -13.59
N LEU A 224 1.24 5.11 -14.28
CA LEU A 224 1.32 4.95 -15.74
C LEU A 224 0.95 6.24 -16.45
N THR A 225 -0.06 6.95 -15.94
CA THR A 225 -0.55 8.19 -16.54
C THR A 225 0.01 9.45 -15.87
N ASN A 226 0.67 9.30 -14.72
CA ASN A 226 1.09 10.40 -13.82
C ASN A 226 -0.09 11.28 -13.37
N GLN A 227 -1.31 10.76 -13.39
CA GLN A 227 -2.47 11.48 -12.89
C GLN A 227 -2.52 11.42 -11.37
N VAL A 228 -2.89 12.56 -10.78
CA VAL A 228 -3.08 12.70 -9.33
C VAL A 228 -4.48 13.25 -9.10
N GLN A 229 -5.25 12.56 -8.25
CA GLN A 229 -6.56 13.00 -7.81
C GLN A 229 -6.56 13.15 -6.29
N VAL A 230 -7.17 14.22 -5.79
CA VAL A 230 -7.37 14.44 -4.35
C VAL A 230 -8.86 14.44 -4.03
N ILE A 231 -9.27 13.57 -3.12
CA ILE A 231 -10.65 13.38 -2.69
C ILE A 231 -10.76 13.87 -1.25
N ASN A 232 -11.75 14.72 -0.95
CA ASN A 232 -12.06 15.12 0.43
C ASN A 232 -12.84 13.99 1.11
N LEU A 233 -12.41 13.63 2.31
CA LEU A 233 -13.02 12.61 3.14
C LEU A 233 -13.93 13.31 4.16
N GLN A 234 -15.23 13.10 4.03
CA GLN A 234 -16.21 13.67 4.96
C GLN A 234 -16.57 12.62 6.01
N MET A 235 -16.77 13.06 7.27
CA MET A 235 -17.43 12.22 8.28
C MET A 235 -18.81 11.81 7.73
N ASP A 236 -19.20 10.55 7.93
CA ASP A 236 -20.44 9.94 7.42
C ASP A 236 -20.58 9.82 5.88
N VAL A 237 -19.56 10.17 5.09
CA VAL A 237 -19.54 9.80 3.68
C VAL A 237 -18.87 8.44 3.56
N MET A 238 -19.71 7.39 3.57
CA MET A 238 -19.35 6.20 2.83
C MET A 238 -19.02 6.67 1.41
N LEU A 239 -17.78 6.46 0.95
CA LEU A 239 -17.56 6.38 -0.49
C LEU A 239 -18.63 5.42 -0.99
N PRO A 240 -19.43 5.79 -2.01
CA PRO A 240 -20.47 4.89 -2.49
C PRO A 240 -19.77 3.56 -2.68
N LYS A 241 -20.20 2.52 -1.93
CA LYS A 241 -19.89 1.14 -2.27
C LYS A 241 -20.19 1.12 -3.74
N SER A 242 -19.16 1.06 -4.56
CA SER A 242 -19.35 1.20 -5.97
C SER A 242 -20.37 0.13 -6.30
N GLN A 243 -21.58 0.56 -6.67
CA GLN A 243 -22.62 -0.34 -7.13
C GLN A 243 -22.14 -0.76 -8.51
N VAL A 244 -21.05 -1.51 -8.54
CA VAL A 244 -20.60 -2.18 -9.74
C VAL A 244 -21.27 -3.53 -9.65
N PHE A 245 -22.22 -3.75 -10.54
CA PHE A 245 -22.47 -5.09 -11.04
C PHE A 245 -21.16 -5.57 -11.64
N ASN A 246 -20.28 -6.12 -10.80
CA ASN A 246 -18.86 -6.23 -11.09
C ASN A 246 -18.55 -7.50 -11.89
N GLY A 247 -19.38 -7.88 -12.87
CA GLY A 247 -19.19 -9.07 -13.71
C GLY A 247 -19.09 -10.42 -12.97
N LYS A 248 -19.14 -10.44 -11.63
CA LYS A 248 -19.09 -11.66 -10.82
C LYS A 248 -20.41 -12.41 -11.00
N ILE A 249 -20.32 -13.68 -11.38
CA ILE A 249 -21.45 -14.59 -11.44
C ILE A 249 -21.27 -15.70 -10.41
N SER A 250 -22.38 -16.17 -9.82
CA SER A 250 -22.34 -17.27 -8.86
C SER A 250 -22.05 -18.61 -9.55
N PHE A 251 -21.50 -19.59 -8.82
CA PHE A 251 -21.29 -20.94 -9.34
C PHE A 251 -22.59 -21.55 -9.90
N ARG A 252 -23.73 -21.30 -9.25
CA ARG A 252 -25.06 -21.72 -9.74
C ARG A 252 -25.42 -21.12 -11.11
N THR A 253 -25.02 -19.88 -11.37
CA THR A 253 -25.24 -19.21 -12.66
C THR A 253 -24.33 -19.81 -13.72
N LEU A 254 -23.07 -20.06 -13.38
CA LEU A 254 -22.11 -20.75 -14.24
C LEU A 254 -22.64 -22.12 -14.70
N THR A 255 -23.15 -22.94 -13.77
CA THR A 255 -23.68 -24.27 -14.10
C THR A 255 -24.86 -24.18 -15.07
N LYS A 256 -25.79 -23.24 -14.86
CA LYS A 256 -26.93 -23.02 -15.77
C LYS A 256 -26.50 -22.58 -17.17
N TRP A 257 -25.49 -21.73 -17.26
CA TRP A 257 -24.95 -21.31 -18.57
C TRP A 257 -24.22 -22.46 -19.26
N LYS A 258 -23.62 -23.38 -18.49
CA LYS A 258 -22.85 -24.51 -19.04
C LYS A 258 -23.74 -25.49 -19.78
N GLU A 259 -24.97 -25.67 -19.31
CA GLU A 259 -26.02 -26.46 -19.97
C GLU A 259 -26.46 -25.89 -21.33
N ARG A 260 -26.16 -24.62 -21.61
CA ARG A 260 -26.62 -23.90 -22.80
C ARG A 260 -25.50 -23.45 -23.74
N GLU A 261 -24.25 -23.78 -23.42
CA GLU A 261 -23.04 -23.40 -24.17
C GLU A 261 -22.94 -21.89 -24.49
N GLU A 262 -23.49 -21.03 -23.62
CA GLU A 262 -23.61 -19.58 -23.85
C GLU A 262 -22.29 -18.80 -23.66
N PHE A 263 -21.19 -19.48 -23.29
CA PHE A 263 -19.95 -18.84 -22.88
C PHE A 263 -18.70 -19.67 -23.16
N VAL A 264 -17.54 -19.01 -23.12
CA VAL A 264 -16.21 -19.63 -23.07
C VAL A 264 -15.69 -19.54 -21.65
N LEU A 265 -15.37 -20.69 -21.04
CA LEU A 265 -14.73 -20.74 -19.73
C LEU A 265 -13.21 -20.66 -19.89
N VAL A 266 -12.62 -19.55 -19.48
CA VAL A 266 -11.19 -19.29 -19.59
C VAL A 266 -10.53 -19.51 -18.24
N ASP A 267 -9.75 -20.58 -18.16
CA ASP A 267 -8.88 -20.89 -17.03
C ASP A 267 -7.67 -19.96 -17.05
N VAL A 268 -7.56 -19.11 -16.02
CA VAL A 268 -6.50 -18.11 -15.90
C VAL A 268 -5.46 -18.44 -14.84
N GLN A 269 -5.34 -19.72 -14.51
CA GLN A 269 -4.28 -20.26 -13.66
C GLN A 269 -2.90 -20.18 -14.34
N GLU A 270 -1.83 -20.35 -13.56
CA GLU A 270 -0.51 -20.60 -14.14
C GLU A 270 -0.49 -21.98 -14.82
N GLN A 271 0.42 -22.15 -15.78
CA GLN A 271 0.58 -23.40 -16.53
C GLN A 271 0.66 -24.64 -15.62
N TYR A 272 1.47 -24.58 -14.55
CA TYR A 272 1.67 -25.71 -13.65
C TYR A 272 0.41 -26.09 -12.86
N GLU A 273 -0.41 -25.11 -12.43
CA GLU A 273 -1.68 -25.37 -11.75
C GLU A 273 -2.73 -25.93 -12.70
N HIS A 274 -2.73 -25.48 -13.96
CA HIS A 274 -3.63 -26.02 -14.98
C HIS A 274 -3.33 -27.49 -15.29
N GLU A 275 -2.05 -27.87 -15.32
CA GLU A 275 -1.60 -29.26 -15.50
C GLU A 275 -2.05 -30.17 -14.35
N GLU A 276 -2.10 -29.64 -13.12
CA GLU A 276 -2.58 -30.37 -11.94
C GLU A 276 -4.12 -30.39 -11.84
N ASN A 277 -4.80 -29.29 -12.18
CA ASN A 277 -6.25 -29.16 -12.04
C ASN A 277 -6.86 -28.19 -13.07
N LYS A 278 -7.36 -28.76 -14.16
CA LYS A 278 -8.00 -28.03 -15.25
C LYS A 278 -9.40 -27.51 -14.86
N LEU A 279 -9.60 -26.20 -14.93
CA LEU A 279 -10.86 -25.54 -14.53
C LEU A 279 -11.74 -25.06 -15.69
N GLY A 280 -11.16 -24.86 -16.88
CA GLY A 280 -11.85 -24.24 -18.03
C GLY A 280 -11.63 -24.97 -19.35
N ASP A 281 -12.31 -24.46 -20.39
CA ASP A 281 -12.28 -25.01 -21.75
C ASP A 281 -11.02 -24.54 -22.49
N LEU A 282 -10.60 -23.31 -22.21
CA LEU A 282 -9.40 -22.66 -22.73
C LEU A 282 -8.51 -22.26 -21.55
N HIS A 283 -7.20 -22.49 -21.65
CA HIS A 283 -6.23 -22.02 -20.67
C HIS A 283 -5.36 -20.91 -21.26
N ILE A 284 -5.33 -19.78 -20.56
CA ILE A 284 -4.43 -18.66 -20.81
C ILE A 284 -4.13 -18.08 -19.45
N SER A 285 -2.87 -18.12 -18.99
CA SER A 285 -2.51 -17.51 -17.71
C SER A 285 -2.94 -16.03 -17.69
N VAL A 286 -3.30 -15.51 -16.51
CA VAL A 286 -3.75 -14.11 -16.41
C VAL A 286 -2.71 -13.12 -16.96
N TYR A 287 -1.42 -13.45 -16.86
CA TYR A 287 -0.31 -12.63 -17.35
C TYR A 287 -0.10 -12.73 -18.85
N ASP A 288 -0.46 -13.87 -19.44
CA ASP A 288 -0.39 -14.10 -20.88
C ASP A 288 -1.60 -13.54 -21.64
N LEU A 289 -2.71 -13.29 -20.91
CA LEU A 289 -3.98 -12.82 -21.48
C LEU A 289 -3.85 -11.65 -22.46
N PRO A 290 -3.07 -10.58 -22.19
CA PRO A 290 -2.91 -9.47 -23.14
C PRO A 290 -2.27 -9.87 -24.46
N TYR A 291 -1.33 -10.83 -24.45
CA TYR A 291 -0.59 -11.26 -25.64
C TYR A 291 -1.43 -12.12 -26.55
N TYR A 292 -2.30 -12.96 -25.97
CA TYR A 292 -3.13 -13.91 -26.72
C TYR A 292 -4.55 -13.39 -26.99
N TRP A 293 -4.95 -12.25 -26.41
CA TRP A 293 -6.32 -11.75 -26.47
C TRP A 293 -6.91 -11.70 -27.88
N LYS A 294 -6.22 -11.03 -28.81
CA LYS A 294 -6.71 -10.84 -30.17
C LYS A 294 -6.85 -12.17 -30.93
N ASN A 295 -5.99 -13.14 -30.63
CA ASN A 295 -5.96 -14.44 -31.30
C ASN A 295 -7.15 -15.31 -30.90
N TYR A 296 -7.53 -15.30 -29.62
CA TYR A 296 -8.61 -16.15 -29.11
C TYR A 296 -9.98 -15.45 -29.08
N PHE A 297 -10.00 -14.13 -28.84
CA PHE A 297 -11.24 -13.40 -28.55
C PHE A 297 -11.55 -12.28 -29.54
N GLY A 298 -10.69 -12.03 -30.54
CA GLY A 298 -10.89 -10.95 -31.50
C GLY A 298 -12.20 -11.02 -32.31
N ASN A 299 -12.76 -12.21 -32.49
CA ASN A 299 -14.03 -12.47 -33.17
C ASN A 299 -15.02 -13.27 -32.29
N GLU A 300 -14.76 -13.42 -30.99
CA GLU A 300 -15.61 -14.23 -30.12
C GLU A 300 -16.92 -13.48 -29.82
N SER A 301 -18.04 -14.18 -29.98
CA SER A 301 -19.40 -13.61 -29.83
C SER A 301 -20.13 -14.18 -28.61
N ARG A 302 -19.60 -15.24 -28.01
CA ARG A 302 -20.09 -15.82 -26.76
C ARG A 302 -19.62 -14.99 -25.56
N LYS A 303 -20.28 -15.17 -24.42
CA LYS A 303 -19.86 -14.57 -23.15
C LYS A 303 -18.47 -15.11 -22.78
N ILE A 304 -17.61 -14.30 -22.20
CA ILE A 304 -16.33 -14.76 -21.66
C ILE A 304 -16.46 -14.83 -20.14
N VAL A 305 -16.13 -15.99 -19.57
CA VAL A 305 -16.11 -16.18 -18.12
C VAL A 305 -14.72 -16.61 -17.71
N PHE A 306 -14.07 -15.85 -16.83
CA PHE A 306 -12.78 -16.23 -16.27
C PHE A 306 -12.96 -17.08 -15.00
N ILE A 307 -12.06 -18.05 -14.82
CA ILE A 307 -12.06 -18.94 -13.65
C ILE A 307 -10.65 -19.20 -13.13
N CYS A 308 -10.51 -19.25 -11.81
CA CYS A 308 -9.33 -19.74 -11.11
C CYS A 308 -9.75 -20.27 -9.72
N PRO A 309 -8.91 -21.02 -8.99
CA PRO A 309 -9.29 -21.68 -7.74
C PRO A 309 -9.85 -20.75 -6.66
N ASN A 310 -9.31 -19.54 -6.55
CA ASN A 310 -9.59 -18.64 -5.43
C ASN A 310 -10.23 -17.31 -5.89
N GLY A 311 -10.77 -17.24 -7.11
CA GLY A 311 -11.45 -16.04 -7.64
C GLY A 311 -10.58 -14.81 -7.95
N ILE A 312 -9.30 -14.80 -7.55
CA ILE A 312 -8.41 -13.64 -7.66
C ILE A 312 -8.04 -13.35 -9.10
N ARG A 313 -7.45 -14.34 -9.78
CA ARG A 313 -6.95 -14.18 -11.14
C ARG A 313 -8.09 -14.04 -12.14
N SER A 314 -9.21 -14.69 -11.88
CA SER A 314 -10.41 -14.52 -12.68
C SER A 314 -10.98 -13.10 -12.56
N ARG A 315 -10.93 -12.48 -11.37
CA ARG A 315 -11.26 -11.05 -11.20
C ARG A 315 -10.28 -10.14 -11.93
N ILE A 316 -8.97 -10.38 -11.83
CA ILE A 316 -7.94 -9.59 -12.55
C ILE A 316 -8.17 -9.66 -14.07
N ALA A 317 -8.40 -10.87 -14.59
CA ALA A 317 -8.69 -11.07 -16.00
C ALA A 317 -9.97 -10.32 -16.44
N TYR A 318 -11.02 -10.35 -15.62
CA TYR A 318 -12.25 -9.58 -15.85
C TYR A 318 -11.99 -8.07 -15.88
N GLU A 319 -11.32 -7.51 -14.87
CA GLU A 319 -11.04 -6.07 -14.80
C GLU A 319 -10.25 -5.58 -16.02
N TRP A 320 -9.32 -6.40 -16.50
CA TRP A 320 -8.56 -6.08 -17.71
C TRP A 320 -9.39 -6.18 -19.00
N ALA A 321 -10.31 -7.14 -19.07
CA ALA A 321 -11.09 -7.46 -20.28
C ALA A 321 -12.43 -6.72 -20.41
N LYS A 322 -13.01 -6.22 -19.31
CA LYS A 322 -14.38 -5.67 -19.28
C LYS A 322 -14.63 -4.52 -20.26
N ASP A 323 -13.61 -3.73 -20.59
CA ASP A 323 -13.72 -2.61 -21.53
C ASP A 323 -13.42 -3.03 -22.99
N LYS A 324 -13.03 -4.29 -23.21
CA LYS A 324 -12.64 -4.85 -24.52
C LYS A 324 -13.71 -5.75 -25.12
N ILE A 325 -14.63 -6.24 -24.30
CA ILE A 325 -15.77 -7.06 -24.73
C ILE A 325 -17.00 -6.76 -23.87
N SER A 326 -18.17 -6.69 -24.51
CA SER A 326 -19.42 -6.29 -23.85
C SER A 326 -20.00 -7.34 -22.90
N GLN A 327 -19.57 -8.61 -23.02
CA GLN A 327 -20.12 -9.74 -22.26
C GLN A 327 -19.01 -10.48 -21.51
N CYS A 328 -18.43 -9.81 -20.54
CA CYS A 328 -17.32 -10.30 -19.72
C CYS A 328 -17.77 -10.59 -18.28
N PHE A 329 -17.39 -11.74 -17.73
CA PHE A 329 -17.76 -12.16 -16.38
C PHE A 329 -16.61 -12.92 -15.71
N TYR A 330 -16.70 -13.15 -14.39
CA TYR A 330 -15.81 -14.04 -13.67
C TYR A 330 -16.52 -14.85 -12.59
N VAL A 331 -15.93 -15.99 -12.22
CA VAL A 331 -16.35 -16.82 -11.09
C VAL A 331 -15.29 -16.82 -9.99
N ASP A 332 -15.77 -16.90 -8.76
CA ASP A 332 -14.97 -17.21 -7.57
C ASP A 332 -15.36 -18.59 -7.06
N LEU A 333 -14.41 -19.53 -7.06
CA LEU A 333 -14.64 -20.89 -6.61
C LEU A 333 -14.45 -21.08 -5.09
N SER A 334 -13.95 -20.07 -4.38
CA SER A 334 -13.81 -20.13 -2.92
C SER A 334 -15.15 -20.06 -2.18
N GLU A 335 -16.21 -19.63 -2.87
CA GLU A 335 -17.59 -19.54 -2.38
C GLU A 335 -18.42 -20.81 -2.65
N LYS A 336 -17.79 -21.92 -3.03
CA LYS A 336 -18.46 -23.19 -3.35
C LYS A 336 -19.02 -23.93 -2.15
#